data_AF-A0A0N8NTP3-F1
#
_entry.id   AF-A0A0N8NTP3-F1
#
_cell.length_a   1.000
_cell.length_b   1.000
_cell.length_c   1.000
_cell.angle_alpha   90.00
_cell.angle_beta   90.00
_cell.angle_gamma   90.00
#
_symmetry.space_group_name_H-M   'P 1'
#
loop_
_entity.id
_entity.type
_entity.pdbx_description
1 polymer ?
#
loop_
_entity_poly.entity_id
_entity_poly.type
_entity_poly.pdbx_seq_one_letter_code
_entity_poly.pdbx_strand_id
1 'polypeptide(L)'
;MKYITIEYIMMWHTKMISVTGGLKGIRSIELLNSAVENSKATFNGVDLYSTIEEKCASICYSIVNNHPFIDGNKRTGCIQCLFY
;
A
#
# COMPACT_ATOMS: atom_id res chain seq x y z
N MET A 1 -15.24 9.86 0.19
CA MET A 1 -14.60 8.63 0.71
C MET A 1 -13.12 8.94 0.98
N LYS A 2 -12.52 8.41 2.05
CA LYS A 2 -11.12 8.67 2.40
C LYS A 2 -10.22 7.73 1.58
N TYR A 3 -9.16 8.25 0.96
CA TYR A 3 -8.23 7.46 0.15
C TYR A 3 -6.87 7.30 0.81
N ILE A 4 -6.27 6.12 0.65
CA ILE A 4 -4.91 5.85 1.11
C ILE A 4 -3.97 6.59 0.17
N THR A 5 -3.16 7.50 0.72
CA THR A 5 -2.20 8.26 -0.06
C THR A 5 -0.83 7.59 -0.02
N ILE A 6 0.01 7.92 -1.00
CA ILE A 6 1.37 7.40 -1.07
C ILE A 6 2.19 7.90 0.11
N GLU A 7 1.99 9.16 0.53
CA GLU A 7 2.66 9.76 1.67
C GLU A 7 2.35 8.99 2.96
N TYR A 8 1.10 8.55 3.13
CA TYR A 8 0.71 7.72 4.27
C TYR A 8 1.44 6.36 4.26
N ILE A 9 1.48 5.69 3.12
CA ILE A 9 2.18 4.39 2.99
C ILE A 9 3.68 4.57 3.25
N MET A 10 4.28 5.63 2.69
CA MET A 10 5.70 5.97 2.86
C MET A 10 6.07 6.29 4.30
N MET A 11 5.22 7.04 4.99
CA MET A 11 5.38 7.37 6.41
C MET A 11 5.43 6.07 7.24
N TRP A 12 4.48 5.16 7.00
CA TRP A 12 4.42 3.88 7.72
C TRP A 12 5.55 2.92 7.35
N HIS A 13 5.94 2.84 6.08
CA HIS A 13 7.13 2.09 5.66
C HIS A 13 8.37 2.57 6.43
N THR A 14 8.58 3.89 6.47
CA THR A 14 9.71 4.51 7.15
C THR A 14 9.70 4.18 8.65
N LYS A 15 8.54 4.33 9.30
CA LYS A 15 8.36 4.00 10.72
C LYS A 15 8.59 2.51 11.00
N MET A 16 8.21 1.62 10.08
CA MET A 16 8.44 0.20 10.28
C MET A 16 9.87 -0.23 10.11
N ILE A 17 10.56 0.29 9.10
CA ILE A 17 11.96 -0.02 8.89
C ILE A 17 12.79 0.53 10.06
N SER A 18 12.43 1.68 10.65
CA SER A 18 13.14 2.21 11.81
C SER A 18 12.99 1.34 13.07
N VAL A 19 11.84 0.69 13.27
CA VAL A 19 11.59 -0.17 14.44
C VAL A 19 12.05 -1.62 14.22
N THR A 20 11.87 -2.17 13.02
CA THR A 20 12.06 -3.60 12.76
C THR A 20 13.33 -3.93 11.97
N GLY A 21 14.07 -2.91 11.52
CA GLY A 21 15.25 -3.08 10.68
C GLY A 21 14.92 -3.46 9.23
N GLY A 22 15.96 -3.54 8.40
CA GLY A 22 15.86 -3.77 6.96
C GLY A 22 16.41 -2.62 6.13
N LEU A 23 16.43 -2.80 4.81
CA LEU A 23 16.93 -1.78 3.88
C LEU A 23 15.89 -0.69 3.65
N LYS A 24 16.32 0.58 3.77
CA LYS A 24 15.51 1.74 3.42
C LYS A 24 15.49 1.92 1.90
N GLY A 25 14.41 2.49 1.38
CA GLY A 25 14.33 2.93 -0.01
C GLY A 25 13.16 2.36 -0.78
N ILE A 26 12.78 3.09 -1.82
CA ILE A 26 11.77 2.71 -2.80
C ILE A 26 12.49 2.05 -3.97
N ARG A 27 12.02 0.89 -4.40
CA ARG A 27 12.48 0.22 -5.62
C ARG A 27 11.83 0.82 -6.85
N SER A 28 10.52 1.06 -6.80
CA SER A 28 9.77 1.73 -7.87
C SER A 28 8.58 2.46 -7.27
N ILE A 29 8.54 3.78 -7.51
CA ILE A 29 7.42 4.63 -7.11
C ILE A 29 6.20 4.37 -7.98
N GLU A 30 6.40 3.92 -9.22
CA GLU A 30 5.36 3.56 -10.18
C GLU A 30 4.57 2.35 -9.69
N LEU A 31 5.23 1.35 -9.11
CA LEU A 31 4.57 0.20 -8.49
C LEU A 31 3.75 0.59 -7.25
N LEU A 32 4.20 1.59 -6.49
CA LEU A 32 3.45 2.10 -5.35
C LEU A 32 2.24 2.93 -5.80
N ASN A 33 2.40 3.78 -6.82
CA ASN A 33 1.30 4.48 -7.48
C ASN A 33 0.26 3.48 -8.01
N SER A 34 0.72 2.44 -8.71
CA SER A 34 -0.16 1.39 -9.25
C SER A 34 -0.96 0.70 -8.15
N ALA A 35 -0.36 0.41 -6.99
CA ALA A 35 -1.09 -0.17 -5.86
C ALA A 35 -2.24 0.74 -5.39
N VAL A 36 -1.99 2.05 -5.25
CA VAL A 36 -2.99 3.03 -4.83
C VAL A 36 -4.09 3.21 -5.88
N GLU A 37 -3.73 3.34 -7.16
CA GLU A 37 -4.71 3.51 -8.24
C GLU A 37 -5.55 2.26 -8.47
N ASN A 38 -4.97 1.06 -8.35
CA ASN A 38 -5.72 -0.19 -8.43
C ASN A 38 -6.80 -0.30 -7.34
N SER A 39 -6.58 0.26 -6.15
CA SER A 39 -7.60 0.30 -5.08
C SER A 39 -8.80 1.20 -5.41
N LYS A 40 -8.67 2.06 -6.43
CA LYS A 40 -9.72 2.95 -6.93
C LYS A 40 -10.39 2.42 -8.20
N ALA A 41 -10.00 1.22 -8.65
CA ALA A 41 -10.54 0.64 -9.87
C ALA A 41 -12.07 0.46 -9.77
N THR A 42 -12.75 0.68 -10.90
CA THR A 42 -14.20 0.57 -11.03
C THR A 42 -14.57 -0.35 -12.19
N PHE A 43 -15.76 -0.92 -12.12
CA PHE A 43 -16.36 -1.70 -13.20
C PHE A 43 -17.83 -1.28 -13.37
N ASN A 44 -18.22 -0.89 -14.59
CA ASN A 44 -19.54 -0.29 -14.87
C ASN A 44 -19.89 0.89 -13.94
N GLY A 45 -18.90 1.71 -13.58
CA GLY A 45 -19.09 2.86 -12.71
C GLY A 45 -19.27 2.52 -11.23
N VAL A 46 -19.13 1.24 -10.85
CA VAL A 46 -19.18 0.78 -9.46
C VAL A 46 -17.76 0.46 -8.98
N ASP A 47 -17.40 0.91 -7.78
CA ASP A 47 -16.12 0.62 -7.15
C ASP A 47 -15.93 -0.91 -7.00
N LEU A 48 -14.80 -1.43 -7.47
CA LEU A 48 -14.42 -2.83 -7.25
C LEU A 48 -14.12 -3.12 -5.77
N TYR A 49 -13.70 -2.10 -5.04
CA TYR A 49 -13.40 -2.14 -3.61
C TYR A 49 -14.22 -1.05 -2.93
N SER A 50 -15.42 -1.41 -2.47
CA SER A 50 -16.44 -0.47 -2.00
C SER A 50 -16.21 -0.02 -0.56
N THR A 51 -15.53 -0.83 0.23
CA THR A 51 -15.20 -0.52 1.63
C THR A 51 -13.75 -0.09 1.79
N ILE A 52 -13.41 0.55 2.91
CA ILE A 52 -12.03 0.96 3.12
C ILE A 52 -11.13 -0.25 3.37
N GLU A 53 -11.65 -1.27 4.04
CA GLU A 53 -11.00 -2.54 4.32
C GLU A 53 -10.63 -3.27 3.02
N GLU A 54 -11.53 -3.30 2.04
CA GLU A 54 -11.27 -3.85 0.71
C GLU A 54 -10.18 -3.08 -0.04
N LYS A 55 -10.18 -1.74 0.03
CA LYS A 55 -9.12 -0.91 -0.56
C LYS A 55 -7.77 -1.16 0.12
N CYS A 56 -7.75 -1.29 1.46
CA CYS A 56 -6.55 -1.67 2.21
C CYS A 56 -6.04 -3.04 1.80
N ALA A 57 -6.92 -4.04 1.65
CA ALA A 57 -6.56 -5.38 1.23
C ALA A 57 -5.98 -5.41 -0.18
N SER A 58 -6.57 -4.67 -1.12
CA SER A 58 -6.06 -4.49 -2.48
C SER A 58 -4.65 -3.88 -2.52
N ILE A 59 -4.41 -2.83 -1.71
CA ILE A 59 -3.09 -2.21 -1.56
C ILE A 59 -2.10 -3.17 -0.91
N CYS A 60 -2.50 -3.86 0.17
CA CYS A 60 -1.67 -4.84 0.86
C CYS A 60 -1.18 -5.91 -0.13
N TYR A 61 -2.11 -6.53 -0.87
CA TYR A 61 -1.78 -7.51 -1.90
C TYR A 61 -0.81 -6.93 -2.94
N SER A 62 -1.09 -5.74 -3.46
CA SER A 62 -0.27 -5.09 -4.49
C SER A 62 1.15 -4.81 -4.01
N ILE A 63 1.32 -4.27 -2.78
CA ILE A 63 2.64 -4.02 -2.19
C ILE A 63 3.40 -5.32 -1.97
N VAL A 64 2.73 -6.33 -1.40
CA VAL A 64 3.33 -7.63 -1.10
C VAL A 64 3.78 -8.33 -2.37
N ASN A 65 2.95 -8.33 -3.42
CA ASN A 65 3.23 -9.05 -4.66
C ASN A 65 4.21 -8.30 -5.56
N ASN A 66 4.00 -6.99 -5.73
CA ASN A 66 4.76 -6.21 -6.71
C ASN A 66 6.04 -5.61 -6.11
N HIS A 67 6.25 -5.70 -4.79
CA HIS A 67 7.48 -5.28 -4.12
C HIS A 67 7.97 -3.85 -4.47
N PRO A 68 7.18 -2.78 -4.23
CA PRO A 68 7.58 -1.41 -4.56
C PRO A 68 8.75 -0.89 -3.71
N PHE A 69 9.08 -1.52 -2.58
CA PHE A 69 10.19 -1.14 -1.70
C PHE A 69 11.39 -2.07 -1.84
N ILE A 70 12.58 -1.58 -1.49
CA ILE A 70 13.82 -2.38 -1.46
C ILE A 70 13.71 -3.52 -0.44
N ASP A 71 13.14 -3.23 0.73
CA ASP A 71 12.81 -4.21 1.76
C ASP A 71 11.54 -3.75 2.52
N GLY A 72 10.93 -4.65 3.29
CA GLY A 72 9.80 -4.35 4.14
C GLY A 72 8.43 -4.41 3.47
N ASN A 73 8.34 -4.91 2.23
CA ASN A 73 7.10 -4.98 1.45
C ASN A 73 5.97 -5.68 2.22
N LYS A 74 6.23 -6.87 2.75
CA LYS A 74 5.23 -7.64 3.52
C LYS A 74 4.74 -6.89 4.75
N ARG A 75 5.68 -6.35 5.53
CA ARG A 75 5.39 -5.57 6.75
C ARG A 75 4.57 -4.32 6.44
N THR A 76 4.93 -3.61 5.37
CA THR A 76 4.28 -2.36 4.96
C THR A 76 2.89 -2.61 4.41
N GLY A 77 2.70 -3.67 3.61
CA GLY A 77 1.39 -4.08 3.11
C GLY A 77 0.44 -4.43 4.26
N CYS A 78 0.87 -5.30 5.18
CA CYS A 78 0.05 -5.69 6.33
C CYS A 78 -0.41 -4.51 7.19
N ILE A 79 0.41 -3.47 7.34
CA ILE A 79 0.07 -2.29 8.13
C ILE A 79 -1.06 -1.47 7.56
N GLN A 80 -1.20 -1.44 6.24
CA GLN A 80 -2.33 -0.75 5.62
C GLN A 80 -3.66 -1.36 6.08
N CYS A 81 -3.70 -2.68 6.32
CA CYS A 81 -4.90 -3.35 6.84
C CYS A 81 -5.12 -3.18 8.36
N LEU A 82 -4.12 -2.71 9.11
CA LEU A 82 -4.17 -2.63 10.58
C LEU A 82 -4.41 -1.21 11.10
N PHE A 83 -3.88 -0.19 10.42
CA PHE A 83 -3.80 1.18 10.96
C PHE A 83 -4.50 2.25 10.11
N TYR A 84 -5.08 1.86 8.97
CA TYR A 84 -5.82 2.79 8.12
C TYR A 84 -7.30 2.84 8.53
#